data_AF-A0A950U2I0-F1
#
_entry.id   AF-A0A950U2I0-F1
#
_cell.length_a   1.000
_cell.length_b   1.000
_cell.length_c   1.000
_cell.angle_alpha   90.00
_cell.angle_beta   90.00
_cell.angle_gamma   90.00
#
_symmetry.space_group_name_H-M   'P 1'
#
loop_
_entity.id
_entity.type
_entity.pdbx_description
1 polymer ?
#
loop_
_entity_poly.entity_id
_entity_poly.type
_entity_poly.pdbx_seq_one_letter_code
_entity_poly.pdbx_strand_id
1 'polypeptide(L)' 'MRRAMAAADVGDDGYGEDPTVNRLQELAAEATGKDAALYVPSGTMA' A
#
# COMPACT_ATOMS: atom_id res chain seq x y z
N MET A 1 -14.81 -3.89 4.08
CA MET A 1 -13.72 -4.57 3.35
C MET A 1 -14.05 -4.87 1.90
N ARG A 2 -14.91 -5.87 1.57
CA ARG A 2 -15.15 -6.25 0.16
C ARG A 2 -15.61 -5.11 -0.75
N ARG A 3 -16.54 -4.26 -0.29
CA ARG A 3 -16.97 -3.06 -1.05
C ARG A 3 -15.85 -2.04 -1.26
N ALA A 4 -14.96 -1.86 -0.28
CA ALA A 4 -13.83 -0.94 -0.39
C ALA A 4 -12.78 -1.47 -1.37
N MET A 5 -12.46 -2.77 -1.30
CA MET A 5 -11.54 -3.42 -2.25
C MET A 5 -12.07 -3.33 -3.69
N ALA A 6 -13.36 -3.55 -3.89
CA ALA A 6 -13.97 -3.49 -5.22
C ALA A 6 -14.09 -2.08 -5.81
N ALA A 7 -13.97 -1.03 -4.98
CA ALA A 7 -14.12 0.37 -5.38
C ALA A 7 -12.80 1.16 -5.28
N ALA A 8 -11.69 0.50 -4.96
CA ALA A 8 -10.38 1.14 -4.84
C ALA A 8 -9.83 1.47 -6.22
N ASP A 9 -9.25 2.66 -6.36
CA ASP A 9 -8.48 3.01 -7.55
C ASP A 9 -7.18 2.21 -7.56
N VAL A 10 -6.82 1.65 -8.71
CA VAL A 10 -5.65 0.78 -8.89
C VAL A 10 -4.77 1.28 -10.02
N GLY A 11 -3.50 0.89 -10.01
CA GLY A 11 -2.50 1.25 -11.02
C GLY A 11 -1.40 0.21 -11.13
N ASP A 12 -0.33 0.53 -11.87
CA ASP A 12 0.85 -0.33 -11.95
C ASP A 12 1.82 0.02 -10.81
N ASP A 13 1.85 -0.82 -9.79
CA ASP A 13 2.73 -0.66 -8.62
C ASP A 13 4.22 -0.75 -8.97
N GLY A 14 4.59 -1.49 -10.04
CA GLY A 14 5.97 -1.57 -10.50
C GLY A 14 6.54 -0.22 -10.98
N TYR A 15 5.65 0.68 -11.45
CA TYR A 15 5.95 2.06 -11.79
C TYR A 15 5.55 3.07 -10.70
N GLY A 16 5.02 2.61 -9.57
CA GLY A 16 4.56 3.46 -8.46
C GLY A 16 3.25 4.20 -8.74
N GLU A 17 2.44 3.71 -9.69
CA GLU A 17 1.21 4.37 -10.14
C GLU A 17 -0.05 3.88 -9.43
N ASP A 18 0.05 2.92 -8.50
CA ASP A 18 -1.12 2.45 -7.74
C ASP A 18 -1.42 3.39 -6.55
N PRO A 19 -2.50 4.18 -6.60
CA PRO A 19 -2.79 5.19 -5.58
C PRO A 19 -3.22 4.54 -4.25
N THR A 20 -3.81 3.35 -4.28
CA THR A 20 -4.26 2.66 -3.07
C THR A 20 -3.08 2.09 -2.31
N VAL A 21 -2.11 1.50 -3.03
CA VAL A 21 -0.86 0.98 -2.44
C VAL A 21 -0.01 2.11 -1.87
N ASN A 22 0.18 3.21 -2.62
CA ASN A 22 0.91 4.39 -2.15
C ASN A 22 0.32 4.93 -0.84
N ARG A 23 -0.99 5.12 -0.77
CA ARG A 23 -1.67 5.62 0.45
C ARG A 23 -1.51 4.66 1.62
N LEU A 24 -1.55 3.35 1.40
CA LEU A 24 -1.34 2.36 2.46
C LEU A 24 0.07 2.45 3.03
N GLN A 25 1.08 2.59 2.17
CA GLN A 25 2.48 2.72 2.58
C GLN A 25 2.75 4.03 3.33
N GLU A 26 2.19 5.16 2.87
CA GLU A 26 2.27 6.44 3.60
C GLU A 26 1.69 6.33 5.01
N LEU A 27 0.48 5.76 5.13
CA LEU A 27 -0.17 5.56 6.43
C LEU A 27 0.64 4.63 7.34
N ALA A 28 1.23 3.57 6.80
CA ALA A 28 2.05 2.64 7.57
C ALA A 28 3.38 3.28 8.04
N ALA A 29 4.01 4.09 7.18
CA ALA A 29 5.21 4.85 7.52
C ALA A 29 4.93 5.84 8.66
N GLU A 30 3.84 6.62 8.55
CA GLU A 30 3.38 7.54 9.59
C GLU A 30 3.10 6.81 10.91
N ALA A 31 2.31 5.72 10.86
CA ALA A 31 1.92 4.97 12.05
C ALA A 31 3.10 4.34 12.80
N THR A 32 4.21 4.07 12.11
CA THR A 32 5.41 3.46 12.70
C THR A 32 6.56 4.43 12.94
N GLY A 33 6.38 5.71 12.59
CA GLY A 33 7.42 6.74 12.71
C GLY A 33 8.63 6.45 11.83
N LYS A 34 8.41 5.92 10.63
CA LYS A 34 9.44 5.60 9.64
C LYS A 34 9.32 6.52 8.44
N ASP A 35 10.41 6.70 7.72
CA ASP A 35 10.45 7.56 6.53
C ASP A 35 9.63 6.95 5.37
N ALA A 36 9.53 5.61 5.31
CA ALA A 36 8.81 4.89 4.28
C ALA A 36 8.35 3.50 4.76
N ALA A 37 7.41 2.91 4.02
CA ALA A 37 6.97 1.52 4.15
C ALA A 37 6.81 0.88 2.77
N LEU A 38 6.74 -0.45 2.71
CA LEU A 38 6.55 -1.22 1.48
C LEU A 38 5.46 -2.28 1.68
N TYR A 39 4.51 -2.36 0.75
CA TYR A 39 3.52 -3.44 0.75
C TYR A 39 4.12 -4.69 0.11
N VAL A 40 3.94 -5.85 0.76
CA VAL A 40 4.43 -7.14 0.25
C VAL A 40 3.33 -8.22 0.35
N PRO A 41 3.37 -9.27 -0.50
CA PRO A 41 2.33 -10.30 -0.54
C PRO A 41 2.24 -11.17 0.73
N SER A 42 3.30 -11.25 1.55
CA SER A 42 3.33 -12.10 2.73
C SER A 42 4.32 -11.61 3.79
N GLY A 43 4.11 -12.04 5.04
CA GLY A 43 5.02 -11.73 6.15
C GLY A 43 6.39 -12.40 6.04
N THR A 44 6.54 -13.52 5.33
CA THR A 44 7.86 -14.15 5.12
C THR A 44 8.75 -13.33 4.19
N MET A 45 8.16 -12.49 3.33
CA MET A 45 8.89 -11.58 2.44
C MET A 45 9.25 -10.25 3.12
N ALA A 46 8.53 -9.90 4.20
CA ALA A 46 8.63 -8.62 4.90
C ALA A 46 9.86 -8.50 5.80
#